data_AF-X0PY11-F1
#
_entry.id   AF-X0PY11-F1
#
_cell.length_a   1.000
_cell.length_b   1.000
_cell.length_c   1.000
_cell.angle_alpha   90.00
_cell.angle_beta   90.00
_cell.angle_gamma   90.00
#
_symmetry.space_group_name_H-M   'P 1'
#
loop_
_entity.id
_entity.type
_entity.pdbx_description
1 polymer ?
#
loop_
_entity_poly.entity_id
_entity_poly.type
_entity_poly.pdbx_seq_one_letter_code
_entity_poly.pdbx_strand_id
1 'polypeptide(L)'
;MFGKKLAPKIVSEVARLEATSRIYLMTSKKVNERQARDVTLAAAVRDLAQMPVTNVTIESCDQDREDNRIIRDELGGNPPFVYTHDRPTNPLLWIPDVHAWAWGRSGSMRTKIAHRITVVKL
;
A
#
# COMPACT_ATOMS: atom_id res chain seq x y z
N MET A 1 -19.77 11.68 6.85
CA MET A 1 -19.39 12.76 5.92
C MET A 1 -18.22 13.53 6.54
N PHE A 2 -16.97 13.06 6.35
CA PHE A 2 -15.79 13.79 6.81
C PHE A 2 -15.70 15.11 6.04
N GLY A 3 -15.85 16.23 6.75
CA GLY A 3 -15.99 17.55 6.15
C GLY A 3 -14.80 17.89 5.25
N LYS A 4 -15.08 18.47 4.07
CA LYS A 4 -14.12 18.89 3.02
C LYS A 4 -12.89 19.69 3.52
N LYS A 5 -12.89 20.18 4.76
CA LYS A 5 -11.79 20.93 5.40
C LYS A 5 -10.72 20.06 6.08
N LEU A 6 -11.02 18.81 6.46
CA LEU A 6 -10.09 17.95 7.23
C LEU A 6 -9.07 17.23 6.35
N ALA A 7 -9.48 16.74 5.17
CA ALA A 7 -8.61 15.97 4.29
C ALA A 7 -7.33 16.74 3.89
N PRO A 8 -7.39 18.04 3.51
CA PRO A 8 -6.17 18.80 3.23
C PRO A 8 -5.22 18.92 4.43
N LYS A 9 -5.75 18.97 5.66
CA LYS A 9 -4.94 19.03 6.89
C LYS A 9 -4.25 17.68 7.12
N ILE A 10 -5.00 16.58 7.05
CA ILE A 10 -4.46 15.21 7.20
C ILE A 10 -3.32 14.96 6.20
N VAL A 11 -3.54 15.24 4.92
CA VAL A 11 -2.52 15.07 3.88
C VAL A 11 -1.27 15.92 4.17
N SER A 12 -1.44 17.13 4.70
CA SER A 12 -0.30 18.02 4.99
C SER A 12 0.51 17.51 6.19
N GLU A 13 -0.14 17.00 7.23
CA GLU A 13 0.56 16.42 8.38
C GLU A 13 1.24 15.09 8.01
N VAL A 14 0.58 14.23 7.22
CA VAL A 14 1.19 12.98 6.74
C VAL A 14 2.42 13.26 5.86
N ALA A 15 2.38 14.28 4.99
CA ALA A 15 3.53 14.66 4.16
C ALA A 15 4.78 15.05 4.98
N ARG A 16 4.60 15.51 6.23
CA ARG A 16 5.70 15.87 7.13
C ARG A 16 6.31 14.67 7.83
N LEU A 17 5.60 13.54 7.91
CA LEU A 17 6.15 12.31 8.48
C LEU A 17 7.27 11.79 7.59
N GLU A 18 8.26 11.12 8.18
CA GLU A 18 9.30 10.39 7.44
C GLU A 18 8.79 9.00 6.99
N ALA A 19 7.56 8.96 6.49
CA ALA A 19 6.95 7.78 5.91
C ALA A 19 6.99 7.87 4.39
N THR A 20 7.63 6.90 3.74
CA THR A 20 7.61 6.76 2.29
C THR A 20 6.63 5.69 1.87
N SER A 21 6.14 5.75 0.63
CA SER A 21 5.27 4.70 0.10
C SER A 21 5.60 4.37 -1.34
N ARG A 22 5.39 3.09 -1.67
CA ARG A 22 5.43 2.58 -3.03
C ARG A 22 4.01 2.24 -3.44
N ILE A 23 3.52 2.87 -4.51
CA ILE A 23 2.21 2.56 -5.10
C ILE A 23 2.43 1.61 -6.27
N TYR A 24 1.94 0.39 -6.15
CA TYR A 24 1.90 -0.60 -7.23
C TYR A 24 0.60 -0.42 -8.01
N LEU A 25 0.71 0.07 -9.24
CA LEU A 25 -0.43 0.47 -10.07
C LEU A 25 -0.60 -0.49 -11.24
N MET A 26 -1.64 -1.30 -11.20
CA MET A 26 -2.11 -2.06 -12.36
C MET A 26 -2.77 -1.12 -13.38
N THR A 27 -2.21 -1.06 -14.59
CA THR A 27 -2.69 -0.15 -15.65
C THR A 27 -3.61 -0.82 -16.67
N SER A 28 -3.61 -2.15 -16.73
CA SER A 28 -4.42 -2.91 -17.68
C SER A 28 -5.91 -2.86 -17.30
N LYS A 29 -6.76 -2.54 -18.29
CA LYS A 29 -8.23 -2.63 -18.15
C LYS A 29 -8.77 -4.04 -18.39
N LYS A 30 -7.92 -5.00 -18.75
CA LYS A 30 -8.32 -6.37 -19.09
C LYS A 30 -8.35 -7.30 -17.88
N VAL A 31 -7.77 -6.87 -16.76
CA VAL A 31 -7.76 -7.64 -15.51
C VAL A 31 -8.90 -7.18 -14.61
N ASN A 32 -9.51 -8.11 -13.91
CA ASN A 32 -10.47 -7.78 -12.87
C ASN A 32 -9.77 -7.33 -11.57
N GLU A 33 -10.53 -6.82 -10.62
CA GLU A 33 -9.99 -6.31 -9.34
C GLU A 33 -9.16 -7.35 -8.59
N ARG A 34 -9.61 -8.61 -8.58
CA ARG A 34 -8.91 -9.69 -7.90
C ARG A 34 -7.56 -10.00 -8.55
N GLN A 35 -7.53 -10.11 -9.87
CA GLN A 35 -6.29 -10.28 -10.64
C GLN A 35 -5.34 -9.10 -10.45
N ALA A 36 -5.87 -7.87 -10.41
CA ALA A 36 -5.09 -6.67 -10.15
C ALA A 36 -4.46 -6.73 -8.75
N ARG A 37 -5.24 -7.09 -7.72
CA ARG A 37 -4.74 -7.30 -6.34
C ARG A 37 -3.64 -8.35 -6.30
N ASP A 38 -3.86 -9.50 -6.92
CA ASP A 38 -2.91 -10.61 -6.85
C ASP A 38 -1.58 -10.21 -7.50
N VAL A 39 -1.61 -9.53 -8.64
CA VAL A 39 -0.42 -9.05 -9.36
C VAL A 39 0.29 -7.93 -8.60
N THR A 40 -0.45 -6.97 -8.03
CA THR A 40 0.16 -5.86 -7.28
C THR A 40 0.76 -6.33 -5.96
N LEU A 41 0.10 -7.24 -5.23
CA LEU A 41 0.64 -7.83 -4.01
C LEU A 41 1.90 -8.64 -4.30
N ALA A 42 1.89 -9.49 -5.34
CA ALA A 42 3.06 -10.26 -5.75
C ALA A 42 4.26 -9.35 -6.08
N ALA A 43 4.04 -8.27 -6.83
CA ALA A 43 5.08 -7.29 -7.12
C ALA A 43 5.58 -6.59 -5.85
N ALA A 44 4.68 -6.20 -4.94
CA ALA A 44 5.04 -5.54 -3.70
C ALA A 44 5.92 -6.42 -2.81
N VAL A 45 5.56 -7.69 -2.63
CA VAL A 45 6.34 -8.58 -1.73
C VAL A 45 7.70 -8.95 -2.31
N ARG A 46 7.83 -9.10 -3.63
CA ARG A 46 9.13 -9.28 -4.30
C ARG A 46 10.04 -8.07 -4.09
N ASP A 47 9.50 -6.86 -4.22
CA ASP A 47 10.23 -5.63 -3.96
C ASP A 47 10.66 -5.54 -2.49
N LEU A 48 9.74 -5.76 -1.55
CA LEU A 48 10.01 -5.68 -0.11
C LEU A 48 11.11 -6.67 0.30
N ALA A 49 11.19 -7.83 -0.33
CA ALA A 49 12.24 -8.81 -0.08
C ALA A 49 13.64 -8.34 -0.49
N GLN A 50 13.76 -7.30 -1.33
CA GLN A 50 15.03 -6.69 -1.73
C GLN A 50 15.42 -5.47 -0.85
N MET A 51 14.64 -5.19 0.19
CA MET A 51 14.83 -4.04 1.09
C MET A 51 15.12 -4.53 2.52
N PRO A 52 15.71 -3.68 3.39
CA PRO A 52 15.93 -4.02 4.80
C PRO A 52 14.62 -3.95 5.62
N VAL A 53 13.58 -4.63 5.15
CA VAL A 53 12.27 -4.71 5.80
C VAL A 53 12.30 -5.85 6.80
N THR A 54 11.83 -5.60 8.02
CA THR A 54 11.76 -6.61 9.09
C THR A 54 10.34 -7.07 9.37
N ASN A 55 9.36 -6.17 9.21
CA ASN A 55 7.95 -6.40 9.52
C ASN A 55 7.06 -5.81 8.43
N VAL A 56 6.04 -6.57 8.02
CA VAL A 56 5.00 -6.16 7.07
C VAL A 56 3.65 -6.35 7.72
N THR A 57 2.88 -5.26 7.84
CA THR A 57 1.50 -5.32 8.28
C THR A 57 0.59 -5.15 7.07
N ILE A 58 -0.31 -6.11 6.87
CA ILE A 58 -1.31 -6.11 5.82
C ILE A 58 -2.66 -5.92 6.49
N GLU A 59 -3.51 -5.08 5.91
CA GLU A 59 -4.89 -4.93 6.41
C GLU A 59 -5.66 -6.22 6.16
N SER A 60 -6.18 -6.81 7.23
CA SER A 60 -7.03 -8.00 7.18
C SER A 60 -8.36 -7.69 6.52
N CYS A 61 -8.76 -8.52 5.57
CA CYS A 61 -10.05 -8.47 4.91
C CYS A 61 -10.55 -9.90 4.58
N ASP A 62 -11.63 -10.02 3.82
CA ASP A 62 -12.19 -11.32 3.42
C ASP A 62 -11.31 -12.10 2.41
N GLN A 63 -10.06 -11.67 2.18
CA GLN A 63 -9.12 -12.23 1.19
C GLN A 63 -7.78 -12.68 1.79
N ASP A 64 -7.63 -12.67 3.13
CA ASP A 64 -6.37 -13.01 3.82
C ASP A 64 -5.81 -14.37 3.41
N ARG A 65 -6.67 -15.36 3.16
CA ARG A 65 -6.24 -16.70 2.75
C ARG A 65 -5.52 -16.68 1.42
N GLU A 66 -6.01 -15.91 0.46
CA GLU A 66 -5.41 -15.80 -0.85
C GLU A 66 -4.18 -14.91 -0.87
N ASP A 67 -4.17 -13.83 -0.09
CA ASP A 67 -2.98 -13.02 0.12
C ASP A 67 -1.84 -13.88 0.68
N ASN A 68 -2.12 -14.68 1.73
CA ASN A 68 -1.17 -15.63 2.30
C ASN A 68 -0.65 -16.65 1.27
N ARG A 69 -1.50 -17.10 0.33
CA ARG A 69 -1.08 -18.01 -0.74
C ARG A 69 -0.10 -17.32 -1.67
N ILE A 70 -0.40 -16.10 -2.12
CA ILE A 70 0.46 -15.32 -3.02
C ILE A 70 1.82 -15.05 -2.38
N ILE A 71 1.83 -14.62 -1.11
CA ILE A 71 3.08 -14.33 -0.39
C ILE A 71 3.95 -15.58 -0.32
N ARG A 72 3.36 -16.74 0.00
CA ARG A 72 4.08 -18.01 0.03
C ARG A 72 4.56 -18.45 -1.36
N ASP A 73 3.76 -18.25 -2.40
CA ASP A 73 4.14 -18.62 -3.76
C ASP A 73 5.31 -17.76 -4.27
N GLU A 74 5.39 -16.49 -3.85
CA GLU A 74 6.46 -15.55 -4.24
C GLU A 74 7.72 -15.64 -3.38
N LEU A 75 7.58 -15.88 -2.06
CA LEU A 75 8.70 -15.85 -1.11
C LEU A 75 9.11 -17.23 -0.57
N GLY A 76 8.35 -18.27 -0.88
CA GLY A 76 8.54 -19.61 -0.34
C GLY A 76 8.17 -19.73 1.14
N GLY A 77 8.68 -20.78 1.79
CA GLY A 77 8.35 -21.11 3.19
C GLY A 77 9.12 -20.32 4.24
N ASN A 78 10.11 -19.51 3.86
CA ASN A 78 10.94 -18.73 4.78
C ASN A 78 11.13 -17.29 4.26
N PRO A 79 10.12 -16.42 4.41
CA PRO A 79 10.20 -15.03 3.97
C PRO A 79 11.28 -14.25 4.75
N PRO A 80 11.92 -13.23 4.15
CA PRO A 80 12.97 -12.45 4.81
C PRO A 80 12.46 -11.48 5.88
N PHE A 81 11.13 -11.38 6.06
CA PHE A 81 10.46 -10.52 7.03
C PHE A 81 9.29 -11.25 7.67
N VAL A 82 8.88 -10.79 8.85
CA VAL A 82 7.63 -11.20 9.48
C VAL A 82 6.49 -10.46 8.80
N TYR A 83 5.42 -11.16 8.41
CA TYR A 83 4.22 -10.53 7.88
C TYR A 83 2.98 -10.95 8.66
N THR A 84 2.08 -9.99 8.92
CA THR A 84 0.87 -10.19 9.72
C THR A 84 -0.32 -9.52 9.07
N HIS A 85 -1.48 -10.18 9.09
CA HIS A 85 -2.76 -9.53 8.79
C HIS A 85 -3.31 -8.93 10.08
N ASP A 86 -3.63 -7.64 10.07
CA ASP A 86 -4.10 -6.91 11.25
C ASP A 86 -5.35 -6.08 10.94
N ARG A 87 -6.09 -5.70 11.98
CA ARG A 87 -7.34 -4.96 11.84
C ARG A 87 -7.09 -3.52 11.40
N PRO A 88 -8.06 -2.88 10.72
CA PRO A 88 -7.97 -1.48 10.29
C PRO A 88 -7.77 -0.48 11.44
N THR A 89 -7.92 -0.91 12.69
CA THR A 89 -7.62 -0.12 13.88
C THR A 89 -6.12 0.13 14.09
N ASN A 90 -5.23 -0.61 13.42
CA ASN A 90 -3.78 -0.38 13.50
C ASN A 90 -3.41 0.92 12.76
N PRO A 91 -2.84 1.93 13.45
CA PRO A 91 -2.50 3.22 12.83
C PRO A 91 -1.49 3.14 11.68
N LEU A 92 -0.67 2.08 11.62
CA LEU A 92 0.29 1.89 10.52
C LEU A 92 -0.40 1.68 9.17
N LEU A 93 -1.63 1.16 9.17
CA LEU A 93 -2.40 0.92 7.96
C LEU A 93 -3.01 2.21 7.38
N TRP A 94 -3.09 3.29 8.15
CA TRP A 94 -3.75 4.53 7.71
C TRP A 94 -2.87 5.39 6.78
N ILE A 95 -1.54 5.32 6.91
CA ILE A 95 -0.63 6.15 6.11
C ILE A 95 -0.69 5.75 4.62
N PRO A 96 -0.60 4.45 4.26
CA PRO A 96 -0.78 4.01 2.88
C PRO A 96 -2.09 4.51 2.25
N ASP A 97 -3.20 4.50 3.00
CA ASP A 97 -4.50 4.99 2.51
C ASP A 97 -4.48 6.49 2.20
N VAL A 98 -3.91 7.31 3.10
CA VAL A 98 -3.79 8.75 2.87
C VAL A 98 -2.92 9.02 1.64
N HIS A 99 -1.81 8.31 1.48
CA HIS A 99 -0.93 8.43 0.33
C HIS A 99 -1.63 8.01 -0.98
N ALA A 100 -2.29 6.86 -1.00
CA ALA A 100 -3.02 6.36 -2.16
C ALA A 100 -4.18 7.30 -2.55
N TRP A 101 -4.95 7.76 -1.57
CA TRP A 101 -6.04 8.71 -1.79
C TRP A 101 -5.54 10.04 -2.35
N ALA A 102 -4.51 10.63 -1.75
CA ALA A 102 -3.94 11.90 -2.20
C ALA A 102 -3.35 11.78 -3.61
N TRP A 103 -2.72 10.65 -3.91
CA TRP A 103 -2.21 10.36 -5.25
C TRP A 103 -3.34 10.25 -6.28
N GLY A 104 -4.40 9.49 -5.97
CA GLY A 104 -5.58 9.32 -6.83
C GLY A 104 -6.38 10.60 -7.03
N ARG A 105 -6.51 11.44 -5.99
CA ARG A 105 -7.21 12.72 -6.02
C ARG A 105 -6.57 13.74 -6.98
N SER A 106 -5.27 13.59 -7.26
CA SER A 106 -4.47 14.46 -8.14
C SER A 106 -4.38 15.93 -7.67
N GLY A 107 -3.80 16.79 -8.50
CA GLY A 107 -3.66 18.22 -8.25
C GLY A 107 -2.86 18.53 -6.97
N SER A 108 -3.32 19.52 -6.21
CA SER A 108 -2.60 20.02 -5.04
C SER A 108 -2.41 18.97 -3.93
N MET A 109 -3.29 17.97 -3.81
CA MET A 109 -3.13 16.89 -2.83
C MET A 109 -1.95 15.98 -3.21
N ARG A 110 -1.85 15.60 -4.49
CA ARG A 110 -0.72 14.82 -4.99
C ARG A 110 0.59 15.59 -4.84
N THR A 111 0.62 16.87 -5.21
CA THR A 111 1.85 17.67 -5.13
C THR A 111 2.44 17.68 -3.72
N LYS A 112 1.59 17.71 -2.67
CA LYS A 112 2.04 17.71 -1.27
C LYS A 112 2.80 16.45 -0.87
N ILE A 113 2.35 15.28 -1.32
CA ILE A 113 2.93 13.99 -0.92
C ILE A 113 3.88 13.39 -1.96
N ALA A 114 4.00 13.98 -3.16
CA ALA A 114 4.73 13.40 -4.28
C ALA A 114 6.18 13.02 -3.94
N HIS A 115 6.86 13.82 -3.12
CA HIS A 115 8.23 13.56 -2.67
C HIS A 115 8.39 12.34 -1.73
N ARG A 116 7.28 11.81 -1.18
CA ARG A 116 7.24 10.58 -0.37
C ARG A 116 6.85 9.34 -1.16
N ILE A 117 6.42 9.49 -2.42
CA ILE A 117 5.83 8.39 -3.19
C ILE A 117 6.72 7.99 -4.37
N THR A 118 6.97 6.69 -4.47
CA THR A 118 7.44 6.04 -5.70
C THR A 118 6.28 5.26 -6.31
N VAL A 119 6.11 5.33 -7.63
CA VAL A 119 5.07 4.57 -8.34
C VAL A 119 5.71 3.48 -9.18
N VAL A 120 5.27 2.25 -8.97
CA VAL A 120 5.64 1.07 -9.76
C VAL A 120 4.45 0.71 -10.64
N LYS A 121 4.61 0.79 -11.96
CA LYS A 121 3.53 0.45 -12.92
C LYS A 121 3.65 -1.01 -13.33
N LEU A 122 2.52 -1.70 -13.35
CA LEU A 122 2.35 -3.10 -13.77
C LEU A 122 1.42 -3.18 -14.98
#